data_AF-A0A844ATD1-F1
#
_entry.id   AF-A0A844ATD1-F1
#
_cell.length_a   1.000
_cell.length_b   1.000
_cell.length_c   1.000
_cell.angle_alpha   90.00
_cell.angle_beta   90.00
_cell.angle_gamma   90.00
#
_symmetry.space_group_name_H-M   'P 1'
#
loop_
_entity.id
_entity.type
_entity.pdbx_description
1 polymer ?
#
loop_
_entity_poly.entity_id
_entity_poly.type
_entity_poly.pdbx_seq_one_letter_code
_entity_poly.pdbx_strand_id
1 'polypeptide(L)'
;MPEISGNTAIGQNIFERICAACHGTQGVGNAEAGPPLIHKIYEPGHHGDESFQRAVAQGVRAHHWRFGDMPPVEGLTRGDVAMVIDYIREIQRSNGIN
;
A
#
# COMPACT_ATOMS: atom_id res chain seq x y z
N MET A 1 9.89 10.22 -10.15
CA MET A 1 9.33 8.88 -9.88
C MET A 1 10.49 7.90 -9.98
N PRO A 2 10.68 6.98 -9.01
CA PRO A 2 11.77 6.01 -9.07
C PRO A 2 11.70 5.16 -10.33
N GLU A 3 12.83 4.60 -10.73
CA GLU A 3 12.88 3.59 -11.80
C GLU A 3 12.14 2.33 -11.32
N ILE A 4 10.97 2.08 -11.89
CA ILE A 4 10.17 0.90 -11.58
C ILE A 4 10.53 -0.22 -12.54
N SER A 5 11.07 -1.33 -12.02
CA SER A 5 11.47 -2.49 -12.83
C SER A 5 11.15 -3.81 -12.12
N GLY A 6 11.14 -4.92 -12.89
CA GLY A 6 10.93 -6.27 -12.34
C GLY A 6 9.65 -6.40 -11.50
N ASN A 7 9.79 -6.96 -10.30
CA ASN A 7 8.69 -7.17 -9.35
C ASN A 7 7.97 -5.86 -8.98
N THR A 8 8.70 -4.76 -8.86
CA THR A 8 8.13 -3.44 -8.53
C THR A 8 7.18 -2.94 -9.62
N ALA A 9 7.45 -3.26 -10.89
CA ALA A 9 6.57 -2.90 -12.01
C ALA A 9 5.27 -3.71 -12.02
N ILE A 10 5.34 -4.98 -11.64
CA ILE A 10 4.14 -5.81 -11.45
C ILE A 10 3.34 -5.28 -10.25
N GLY A 11 4.02 -4.99 -9.14
CA GLY A 11 3.43 -4.38 -7.95
C GLY A 11 2.71 -3.07 -8.22
N GLN A 12 3.32 -2.18 -9.02
CA GLN A 12 2.69 -0.94 -9.48
C GLN A 12 1.38 -1.23 -10.24
N ASN A 13 1.42 -2.15 -11.20
CA ASN A 13 0.23 -2.47 -12.01
C ASN A 13 -0.91 -3.04 -11.14
N ILE A 14 -0.59 -3.89 -10.15
CA ILE A 14 -1.57 -4.42 -9.20
C ILE A 14 -2.13 -3.27 -8.35
N PHE A 15 -1.24 -2.43 -7.80
CA PHE A 15 -1.61 -1.31 -6.95
C PHE A 15 -2.56 -0.33 -7.66
N GLU A 16 -2.22 0.09 -8.88
CA GLU A 16 -3.03 1.05 -9.64
C GLU A 16 -4.41 0.49 -10.01
N ARG A 17 -4.54 -0.81 -10.22
CA ARG A 17 -5.82 -1.44 -10.57
C ARG A 17 -6.71 -1.72 -9.37
N ILE A 18 -6.12 -2.07 -8.24
CA ILE A 18 -6.87 -2.64 -7.10
C ILE A 18 -6.88 -1.71 -5.89
N CYS A 19 -5.78 -0.99 -5.63
CA CYS A 19 -5.59 -0.25 -4.39
C CYS A 19 -5.82 1.26 -4.57
N ALA A 20 -5.47 1.82 -5.75
CA ALA A 20 -5.43 3.25 -5.99
C ALA A 20 -6.78 3.95 -5.90
N ALA A 21 -7.90 3.25 -6.12
CA ALA A 21 -9.24 3.83 -5.93
C ALA A 21 -9.45 4.38 -4.51
N CYS A 22 -8.90 3.71 -3.49
CA CYS A 22 -8.99 4.13 -2.10
C CYS A 22 -7.71 4.81 -1.59
N HIS A 23 -6.54 4.31 -1.98
CA HIS A 23 -5.25 4.82 -1.50
C HIS A 23 -4.61 5.88 -2.40
N GLY A 24 -5.32 6.32 -3.45
CA GLY A 24 -4.82 7.27 -4.44
C GLY A 24 -3.78 6.67 -5.37
N THR A 25 -3.64 7.23 -6.59
CA THR A 25 -2.55 6.90 -7.51
C THR A 25 -1.20 7.05 -6.82
N GLN A 26 -0.29 6.09 -7.00
CA GLN A 26 0.99 6.03 -6.30
C GLN A 26 0.91 6.00 -4.76
N GLY A 27 -0.25 5.74 -4.16
CA GLY A 27 -0.40 5.62 -2.71
C GLY A 27 -0.39 6.94 -1.95
N VAL A 28 -0.66 8.06 -2.64
CA VAL A 28 -0.65 9.42 -2.04
C VAL A 28 -1.90 9.74 -1.22
N GLY A 29 -2.83 8.79 -1.11
CA GLY A 29 -4.10 8.92 -0.41
C GLY A 29 -5.22 9.43 -1.30
N ASN A 30 -6.45 9.14 -0.90
CA ASN A 30 -7.66 9.74 -1.46
C ASN A 30 -8.46 10.33 -0.29
N ALA A 31 -8.60 11.65 -0.26
CA ALA A 31 -9.27 12.37 0.84
C ALA A 31 -10.74 11.97 1.04
N GLU A 32 -11.35 11.29 0.07
CA GLU A 32 -12.74 10.81 0.16
C GLU A 32 -12.84 9.31 0.48
N ALA A 33 -11.75 8.54 0.40
CA ALA A 33 -11.82 7.08 0.42
C ALA A 33 -10.78 6.38 1.30
N GLY A 34 -9.57 6.90 1.45
CA GLY A 34 -8.53 6.15 2.15
C GLY A 34 -7.21 6.89 2.36
N PRO A 35 -6.40 6.42 3.33
CA PRO A 35 -5.20 7.12 3.75
C PRO A 35 -4.04 6.99 2.75
N PRO A 36 -3.08 7.93 2.79
CA PRO A 36 -1.82 7.80 2.06
C PRO A 36 -0.98 6.66 2.62
N LEU A 37 -0.50 5.75 1.77
CA LEU A 37 0.48 4.73 2.15
C LEU A 37 1.92 5.28 2.07
N ILE A 38 2.13 6.35 1.32
CA ILE A 38 3.38 7.12 1.30
C ILE A 38 3.34 8.12 2.46
N HIS A 39 3.43 7.61 3.67
CA HIS A 39 3.40 8.39 4.90
C HIS A 39 4.25 7.71 5.97
N LYS A 40 4.90 8.52 6.84
CA LYS A 40 5.84 8.02 7.86
C LYS A 40 5.25 6.97 8.80
N ILE A 41 3.95 7.06 9.08
CA ILE A 41 3.26 6.07 9.92
C ILE A 41 3.31 4.65 9.35
N TYR A 42 3.48 4.53 8.04
CA TYR A 42 3.57 3.26 7.33
C TYR A 42 5.02 2.88 7.02
N GLU A 43 6.02 3.55 7.61
CA GLU A 43 7.43 3.17 7.46
C GLU A 43 7.68 1.76 8.02
N PRO A 44 8.66 1.00 7.48
CA PRO A 44 8.94 -0.38 7.87
C PRO A 44 9.09 -0.60 9.38
N GLY A 45 9.66 0.37 10.11
CA GLY A 45 9.83 0.29 11.56
C GLY A 45 8.54 0.40 12.38
N HIS A 46 7.46 0.94 11.81
CA HIS A 46 6.17 1.12 12.49
C HIS A 46 5.08 0.21 11.92
N HIS A 47 4.95 0.12 10.60
CA HIS A 47 4.14 -0.90 9.91
C HIS A 47 5.03 -1.70 8.99
N GLY A 48 5.55 -2.82 9.50
CA GLY A 48 6.30 -3.78 8.69
C GLY A 48 5.45 -4.44 7.61
N ASP A 49 6.10 -5.15 6.69
CA ASP A 49 5.47 -5.72 5.49
C ASP A 49 4.34 -6.70 5.82
N GLU A 50 4.44 -7.45 6.92
CA GLU A 50 3.38 -8.36 7.35
C GLU A 50 2.09 -7.63 7.77
N SER A 51 2.18 -6.36 8.18
CA SER A 51 0.99 -5.55 8.44
C SER A 51 0.20 -5.28 7.15
N PHE A 52 0.89 -5.08 6.02
CA PHE A 52 0.26 -4.94 4.70
C PHE A 52 -0.33 -6.28 4.24
N GLN A 53 0.41 -7.38 4.41
CA GLN A 53 -0.11 -8.73 4.09
C GLN A 53 -1.41 -9.02 4.85
N ARG A 54 -1.45 -8.74 6.15
CA ARG A 54 -2.66 -8.91 6.97
C ARG A 54 -3.76 -7.95 6.59
N ALA A 55 -3.45 -6.68 6.32
CA ALA A 55 -4.43 -5.70 5.89
C ALA A 55 -5.17 -6.13 4.61
N VAL A 56 -4.43 -6.62 3.61
CA VAL A 56 -5.03 -7.12 2.37
C VAL A 56 -5.84 -8.39 2.65
N ALA A 57 -5.30 -9.36 3.41
CA ALA A 57 -5.95 -10.65 3.61
C ALA A 57 -7.17 -10.61 4.56
N GLN A 58 -7.20 -9.67 5.51
CA GLN A 58 -8.16 -9.67 6.62
C GLN A 58 -8.91 -8.35 6.79
N GLY A 59 -8.54 -7.31 6.03
CA GLY A 59 -9.01 -5.95 6.26
C GLY A 59 -8.36 -5.31 7.48
N VAL A 60 -8.74 -4.06 7.75
CA VAL A 60 -8.21 -3.25 8.84
C VAL A 60 -9.34 -2.44 9.47
N ARG A 61 -9.42 -2.46 10.80
CA ARG A 61 -10.28 -1.52 11.53
C ARG A 61 -9.65 -0.13 11.55
N ALA A 62 -10.44 0.90 11.32
CA ALA A 62 -9.98 2.29 11.38
C ALA A 62 -9.32 2.59 12.74
N HIS A 63 -8.10 3.15 12.72
CA HIS A 63 -7.40 3.54 13.94
C HIS A 63 -6.52 4.79 13.78
N HIS A 64 -5.76 4.92 12.68
CA HIS A 64 -4.92 6.11 12.44
C HIS A 64 -5.64 7.24 11.70
N TRP A 65 -6.64 6.90 10.89
CA TRP A 65 -7.37 7.82 10.04
C TRP A 65 -8.88 7.60 10.18
N ARG A 66 -9.68 8.58 9.75
CA ARG A 66 -11.15 8.57 9.86
C ARG A 66 -11.84 8.25 8.53
N PHE A 67 -11.32 7.27 7.78
CA PHE A 67 -11.92 6.82 6.51
C PHE A 67 -12.89 5.64 6.68
N GLY A 68 -12.96 5.05 7.88
CA GLY A 68 -13.67 3.80 8.12
C GLY A 68 -12.77 2.57 7.92
N ASP A 69 -13.37 1.39 8.04
CA ASP A 69 -12.66 0.13 7.96
C ASP A 69 -12.25 -0.17 6.51
N MET A 70 -11.04 -0.69 6.33
CA MET A 70 -10.59 -1.25 5.06
C MET A 70 -11.09 -2.70 4.97
N PRO A 71 -11.89 -3.07 3.95
CA PRO A 71 -12.30 -4.46 3.77
C PRO A 71 -11.12 -5.33 3.30
N PRO A 72 -11.17 -6.67 3.52
CA PRO A 72 -10.26 -7.59 2.86
C PRO A 72 -10.34 -7.46 1.34
N VAL A 73 -9.22 -7.68 0.65
CA VAL A 73 -9.13 -7.70 -0.80
C VAL A 73 -9.02 -9.15 -1.27
N GLU A 74 -10.03 -9.61 -1.99
CA GLU A 74 -10.06 -10.98 -2.53
C GLU A 74 -9.25 -11.10 -3.83
N GLY A 75 -8.86 -12.33 -4.17
CA GLY A 75 -8.22 -12.62 -5.47
C GLY A 75 -6.72 -12.29 -5.55
N LEU A 76 -6.09 -11.84 -4.45
CA LEU A 76 -4.65 -11.65 -4.38
C LEU A 76 -3.96 -12.75 -3.57
N THR A 77 -2.87 -13.28 -4.11
CA THR A 77 -1.96 -14.16 -3.38
C THR A 77 -1.00 -13.35 -2.51
N ARG A 78 -0.34 -13.99 -1.53
CA ARG A 78 0.74 -13.33 -0.77
C ARG A 78 1.88 -12.85 -1.66
N GLY A 79 2.13 -13.52 -2.80
CA GLY A 79 3.14 -13.12 -3.79
C GLY A 79 2.75 -11.82 -4.50
N ASP A 80 1.48 -11.67 -4.87
CA ASP A 80 0.95 -10.43 -5.45
C ASP A 80 1.11 -9.26 -4.47
N VAL A 81 0.74 -9.48 -3.22
CA VAL A 81 0.85 -8.47 -2.17
C VAL A 81 2.31 -8.13 -1.87
N ALA A 82 3.23 -9.10 -1.95
CA ALA A 82 4.67 -8.84 -1.78
C ALA A 82 5.18 -7.88 -2.86
N MET A 83 4.79 -8.07 -4.12
CA MET A 83 5.16 -7.15 -5.21
C MET A 83 4.56 -5.75 -4.99
N VAL A 84 3.31 -5.66 -4.51
CA VAL A 84 2.69 -4.38 -4.15
C VAL A 84 3.45 -3.69 -3.02
N ILE A 85 3.89 -4.44 -2.01
CA ILE A 85 4.70 -3.92 -0.91
C ILE A 85 6.03 -3.39 -1.47
N ASP A 86 6.73 -4.15 -2.32
CA ASP A 86 7.97 -3.69 -2.95
C ASP A 86 7.79 -2.34 -3.66
N TYR A 87 6.68 -2.17 -4.39
CA TYR A 87 6.30 -0.90 -5.02
C TYR A 87 6.08 0.23 -4.00
N ILE A 88 5.30 0.00 -2.95
CA ILE A 88 5.06 1.00 -1.91
C ILE A 88 6.37 1.40 -1.23
N ARG A 89 7.22 0.43 -0.90
CA ARG A 89 8.53 0.67 -0.26
C ARG A 89 9.47 1.45 -1.16
N GLU A 90 9.47 1.18 -2.47
CA GLU A 90 10.27 1.93 -3.44
C GLU A 90 9.86 3.41 -3.47
N ILE A 91 8.56 3.69 -3.48
CA ILE A 91 8.07 5.08 -3.43
C ILE A 91 8.37 5.71 -2.07
N GLN A 92 8.16 5.00 -0.96
CA GLN A 92 8.50 5.49 0.38
C GLN A 92 9.97 5.91 0.48
N ARG A 93 10.92 5.05 0.06
CA ARG A 93 12.35 5.36 0.05
C ARG A 93 12.68 6.58 -0.80
N SER A 94 12.07 6.68 -1.98
CA SER A 94 12.21 7.84 -2.88
C SER A 94 11.72 9.16 -2.27
N ASN A 95 10.87 9.08 -1.24
CA ASN A 95 10.36 10.22 -0.49
C ASN A 95 11.00 10.34 0.92
N GLY A 96 12.10 9.63 1.18
CA GLY A 96 12.84 9.70 2.44
C GLY A 96 12.18 8.97 3.62
N ILE A 97 11.24 8.05 3.36
CA ILE A 97 10.58 7.21 4.36
C ILE A 97 11.27 5.83 4.33
N ASN A 98 11.92 5.44 5.42
CA ASN A 98 12.80 4.25 5.50
C ASN A 98 12.46 3.34 6.67
#